data_AF-A0A8J5XVX9-F1
#
_entry.id   AF-A0A8J5XVX9-F1
#
_cell.length_a   1.000
_cell.length_b   1.000
_cell.length_c   1.000
_cell.angle_alpha   90.00
_cell.angle_beta   90.00
_cell.angle_gamma   90.00
#
_symmetry.space_group_name_H-M   'P 1'
#
loop_
_entity.id
_entity.type
_entity.pdbx_description
1 polymer ?
#
loop_
_entity_poly.entity_id
_entity_poly.type
_entity_poly.pdbx_seq_one_letter_code
_entity_poly.pdbx_strand_id
1 'polypeptide(L)'
;MSSVRTQRLHELVDKALDNTVSSLGGPLAFARCFAISGDARERLSARYVDAIASFRANVKAEVRKTLDETRAADDLGRLDAIIAQQPQLESGKRCLPPVRQAPSEAVALAAAEERGAYKRKLQALLDDLDAENDAIRGTIEVTRAGLASTSSRICTLYGGAGQLARVA
;
A
#
# COMPACT_ATOMS: atom_id res chain seq x y z
N MET A 1 -5.40 17.91 7.54
CA MET A 1 -5.31 17.71 9.00
C MET A 1 -3.84 17.49 9.34
N SER A 2 -3.24 18.32 10.20
CA SER A 2 -1.83 18.13 10.59
C SER A 2 -1.70 16.89 11.48
N SER A 3 -0.72 16.02 11.19
CA SER A 3 -0.42 14.84 12.02
C SER A 3 0.01 15.26 13.43
N VAL A 4 -0.36 14.47 14.44
CA VAL A 4 0.07 14.68 15.84
C VAL A 4 1.60 14.70 15.94
N ARG A 5 2.28 13.89 15.13
CA ARG A 5 3.75 13.86 15.09
C ARG A 5 4.34 15.10 14.42
N THR A 6 3.74 15.59 13.35
CA THR A 6 4.17 16.85 12.71
C THR A 6 4.04 18.02 13.67
N GLN A 7 2.95 18.08 14.44
CA GLN A 7 2.78 19.08 15.49
C GLN A 7 3.86 18.98 16.59
N ARG A 8 4.12 17.78 17.10
CA ARG A 8 5.19 17.55 18.08
C ARG A 8 6.57 17.90 17.56
N LEU A 9 6.84 17.69 16.28
CA LEU A 9 8.09 18.07 15.65
C LEU A 9 8.27 19.60 15.65
N HIS A 10 7.21 20.34 15.30
CA HIS A 10 7.23 21.80 15.40
C HIS A 10 7.45 22.29 16.85
N GLU A 11 6.78 21.68 17.82
CA GLU A 11 6.99 21.98 19.24
C GLU A 11 8.43 21.71 19.70
N LEU A 12 9.05 20.64 19.19
CA LEU A 12 10.42 20.28 19.52
C LEU A 12 11.42 21.27 18.90
N VAL A 13 11.18 21.71 17.67
CA VAL A 13 11.96 22.76 17.00
C VAL A 13 11.87 24.07 17.78
N ASP A 14 10.68 24.44 18.22
CA ASP A 14 10.47 25.64 19.04
C ASP A 14 11.26 25.57 20.35
N LYS A 15 11.16 24.45 21.07
CA LYS A 15 11.94 24.23 22.30
C LYS A 15 13.44 24.24 22.06
N ALA A 16 13.92 23.63 20.97
CA ALA A 16 15.34 23.62 20.63
C ALA A 16 15.85 25.03 20.30
N LEU A 17 15.06 25.83 19.57
CA LEU A 17 15.35 27.22 19.29
C LEU A 17 15.38 28.07 20.56
N ASP A 18 14.42 27.89 21.46
CA ASP A 18 14.39 28.61 22.73
C ASP A 18 15.60 28.27 23.61
N ASN A 19 15.97 27.00 23.70
CA ASN A 19 17.17 26.58 24.43
C ASN A 19 18.45 27.18 23.82
N THR A 20 18.55 27.18 22.49
CA THR A 20 19.71 27.73 21.77
C THR A 20 19.82 29.24 22.01
N VAL A 21 18.73 29.98 21.84
CA VAL A 21 18.71 31.42 22.06
C VAL A 21 18.99 31.77 23.51
N SER A 22 18.45 30.99 24.46
CA SER A 22 18.73 31.19 25.88
C SER A 22 20.22 31.00 26.21
N SER A 23 20.90 30.07 25.52
CA SER A 23 22.34 29.83 25.70
C SER A 23 23.24 30.95 25.16
N LEU A 24 22.76 31.71 24.16
CA LEU A 24 23.47 32.88 23.62
C LEU A 24 23.43 34.08 24.57
N GLY A 25 22.59 34.03 25.60
CA GLY A 25 22.40 35.10 26.58
C GLY A 25 21.48 36.22 26.08
N GLY A 26 21.18 37.15 26.98
CA GLY A 26 20.32 38.29 26.67
C GLY A 26 21.03 39.38 25.86
N PRO A 27 20.28 40.36 25.31
CA PRO A 27 20.83 41.47 24.53
C PRO A 27 21.97 42.22 25.24
N LEU A 28 21.83 42.40 26.57
CA LEU A 28 22.84 43.04 27.40
C LEU A 28 24.11 42.20 27.56
N ALA A 29 23.98 40.86 27.64
CA ALA A 29 25.14 39.97 27.72
C ALA A 29 25.93 40.01 26.41
N PHE A 30 25.23 39.97 25.27
CA PHE A 30 25.83 40.14 23.96
C PHE A 30 26.53 41.49 23.80
N ALA A 31 25.87 42.59 24.17
CA ALA A 31 26.43 43.93 24.01
C ALA A 31 27.61 44.24 24.95
N ARG A 32 27.78 43.47 26.04
CA ARG A 32 28.95 43.54 26.93
C ARG A 32 30.21 42.92 26.32
N CYS A 33 30.07 42.08 25.30
CA CYS A 33 31.21 41.52 24.57
C CYS A 33 31.93 42.56 23.69
N PHE A 34 31.38 43.77 23.57
CA PHE A 34 31.93 44.84 22.74
C PHE A 34 32.34 46.04 23.62
N ALA A 35 33.48 46.65 23.30
CA ALA A 35 34.00 47.84 23.96
C ALA A 35 33.25 49.13 23.54
N ILE A 36 31.93 49.12 23.65
CA ILE A 36 31.03 50.23 23.30
C ILE A 36 30.16 50.63 24.49
N SER A 37 29.75 51.89 24.57
CA SER A 37 29.01 52.46 25.70
C SER A 37 27.92 53.45 25.25
N GLY A 38 27.01 53.79 26.17
CA GLY A 38 25.88 54.70 25.90
C GLY A 38 24.98 54.21 24.78
N ASP A 39 24.48 55.14 23.96
CA ASP A 39 23.56 54.89 22.82
C ASP A 39 24.06 53.82 21.84
N ALA A 40 25.37 53.67 21.66
CA ALA A 40 25.91 52.62 20.80
C ALA A 40 25.59 51.21 21.34
N ARG A 41 25.64 51.03 22.66
CA ARG A 41 25.32 49.76 23.32
C ARG A 41 23.82 49.46 23.26
N GLU A 42 22.97 50.46 23.41
CA GLU A 42 21.52 50.31 23.28
C GLU A 42 21.12 49.93 21.85
N ARG A 43 21.67 50.64 20.85
CA ARG A 43 21.46 50.30 19.45
C ARG A 43 21.92 48.88 19.11
N LEU A 44 23.07 48.45 19.63
CA LEU A 44 23.54 47.07 19.44
C LEU A 44 22.61 46.05 20.09
N SER A 45 22.10 46.34 21.29
CA SER A 45 21.14 45.47 22.00
C SER A 45 19.83 45.35 21.22
N ALA A 46 19.33 46.44 20.65
CA ALA A 46 18.15 46.41 19.78
C ALA A 46 18.40 45.57 18.51
N ARG A 47 19.56 45.75 17.85
CA ARG A 47 19.94 44.94 16.68
C ARG A 47 20.08 43.46 17.00
N TYR A 48 20.52 43.10 18.20
CA TYR A 48 20.55 41.72 18.64
C TYR A 48 19.13 41.12 18.72
N VAL A 49 18.16 41.85 19.27
CA VAL A 49 16.75 41.39 19.31
C VAL A 49 16.20 41.16 17.90
N ASP A 50 16.44 42.08 16.98
CA ASP A 50 16.04 41.94 15.57
C ASP A 50 16.70 40.72 14.91
N ALA A 51 18.00 40.53 15.14
CA ALA A 51 18.77 39.43 14.58
C ALA A 51 18.28 38.07 15.08
N ILE A 52 17.98 37.95 16.39
CA ILE A 52 17.42 36.72 16.98
C ILE A 52 16.01 36.45 16.44
N ALA A 53 15.17 37.47 16.28
CA ALA A 53 13.84 37.31 15.70
C ALA A 53 13.92 36.82 14.24
N SER A 54 14.80 37.40 13.44
CA SER A 54 15.04 36.98 12.05
C SER A 54 15.61 35.56 11.98
N PHE A 55 16.58 35.22 12.83
CA PHE A 55 17.14 33.87 12.92
C PHE A 55 16.06 32.83 13.23
N ARG A 56 15.20 33.09 14.24
CA ARG A 56 14.07 32.20 14.58
C ARG A 56 13.12 32.01 13.40
N ALA A 57 12.75 33.09 12.71
CA ALA A 57 11.85 33.02 11.57
C ALA A 57 12.46 32.21 10.42
N ASN A 58 13.73 32.44 10.10
CA ASN A 58 14.45 31.75 9.03
C ASN A 58 14.59 30.25 9.30
N VAL A 59 14.97 29.86 10.53
CA VAL A 59 15.08 28.43 10.88
C VAL A 59 13.72 27.74 10.77
N LYS A 60 12.64 28.36 11.27
CA LYS A 60 11.28 27.81 11.14
C LYS A 60 10.85 27.66 9.68
N ALA A 61 11.18 28.64 8.84
CA ALA A 61 10.89 28.58 7.41
C ALA A 61 11.65 27.44 6.73
N GLU A 62 12.94 27.27 7.04
CA GLU A 62 13.76 26.21 6.46
C GLU A 62 13.33 24.81 6.91
N VAL A 63 12.92 24.66 8.17
CA VAL A 63 12.34 23.41 8.67
C VAL A 63 11.06 23.07 7.92
N ARG A 64 10.15 24.04 7.73
CA ARG A 64 8.92 23.82 6.97
C ARG A 64 9.22 23.42 5.53
N LYS A 65 10.11 24.15 4.87
CA LYS A 65 10.56 23.85 3.52
C LYS A 65 11.12 22.43 3.42
N THR A 66 11.98 22.02 4.36
CA THR A 66 12.53 20.66 4.39
C THR A 66 11.42 19.62 4.55
N LEU A 67 10.42 19.86 5.41
CA LEU A 67 9.28 18.96 5.60
C LEU A 67 8.42 18.83 4.34
N ASP A 68 8.23 19.92 3.61
CA ASP A 68 7.46 19.95 2.38
C ASP A 68 8.21 19.25 1.23
N GLU A 69 9.50 19.55 1.06
CA GLU A 69 10.36 18.95 0.02
C GLU A 69 10.52 17.44 0.19
N THR A 70 10.68 16.99 1.44
CA THR A 70 10.80 15.56 1.75
C THR A 70 9.46 14.85 1.82
N ARG A 71 8.34 15.58 1.75
CA ARG A 71 6.98 15.07 2.04
C ARG A 71 6.88 14.37 3.40
N ALA A 72 7.78 14.69 4.33
CA ALA A 72 7.83 14.05 5.64
C ALA A 72 6.54 14.26 6.43
N ALA A 73 5.84 15.39 6.24
CA ALA A 73 4.56 15.63 6.88
C ALA A 73 3.48 14.60 6.44
N ASP A 74 3.46 14.24 5.16
CA ASP A 74 2.54 13.24 4.61
C ASP A 74 2.91 11.84 5.10
N ASP A 75 4.20 11.50 5.11
CA ASP A 75 4.69 10.20 5.57
C ASP A 75 4.44 9.99 7.07
N LEU A 76 4.60 11.02 7.90
CA LEU A 76 4.23 10.98 9.31
C LEU A 76 2.73 10.79 9.50
N GLY A 77 1.91 11.43 8.67
CA GLY A 77 0.46 11.23 8.66
C GLY A 77 0.06 9.80 8.29
N ARG A 78 0.70 9.23 7.26
CA ARG A 78 0.51 7.82 6.86
C ARG A 78 0.94 6.87 7.98
N LEU A 79 2.06 7.15 8.65
CA LEU A 79 2.55 6.35 9.76
C LEU A 79 1.59 6.38 10.96
N ASP A 80 1.00 7.54 11.27
CA ASP A 80 -0.03 7.65 12.30
C ASP A 80 -1.26 6.80 11.95
N ALA A 81 -1.70 6.84 10.70
CA ALA A 81 -2.84 6.04 10.23
C ALA A 81 -2.55 4.52 10.33
N ILE A 82 -1.36 4.08 9.90
CA ILE A 82 -0.95 2.67 10.01
C ILE A 82 -0.98 2.22 11.47
N ILE A 83 -0.44 3.02 12.40
CA ILE A 83 -0.38 2.68 13.83
C ILE A 83 -1.75 2.69 14.49
N ALA A 84 -2.66 3.56 14.05
CA ALA A 84 -4.04 3.58 14.52
C ALA A 84 -4.82 2.32 14.11
N GLN A 85 -4.47 1.72 12.96
CA GLN A 85 -5.08 0.50 12.44
C GLN A 85 -4.48 -0.79 13.02
N GLN A 86 -3.34 -0.74 13.71
CA GLN A 86 -2.72 -1.93 14.28
C GLN A 86 -3.53 -2.47 15.47
N PRO A 87 -3.91 -3.76 15.49
CA PRO A 87 -4.50 -4.38 16.66
C PRO A 87 -3.49 -4.41 17.82
N GLN A 88 -3.97 -4.25 19.05
CA GLN A 88 -3.15 -4.53 20.22
C GLN A 88 -2.87 -6.04 20.26
N LEU A 89 -1.59 -6.42 20.22
CA LEU A 89 -1.18 -7.79 20.44
C LEU A 89 -1.37 -8.13 21.93
N GLU A 90 -1.60 -9.41 22.24
CA GLU A 90 -1.74 -9.89 23.63
C GLU A 90 -0.49 -9.60 24.50
N SER A 91 0.67 -9.39 23.86
CA SER A 91 1.91 -8.94 24.52
C SER A 91 1.90 -7.47 24.97
N GLY A 92 0.82 -6.73 24.73
CA GLY A 92 0.73 -5.27 24.96
C GLY A 92 1.46 -4.42 23.92
N LYS A 93 2.16 -5.05 22.96
CA LYS A 93 2.86 -4.36 21.86
C LYS A 93 1.91 -4.11 20.68
N ARG A 94 2.19 -3.08 19.88
CA ARG A 94 1.45 -2.75 18.65
C ARG A 94 2.14 -3.21 17.36
N CYS A 95 3.35 -3.76 17.47
CA CYS A 95 4.15 -4.13 16.31
C CYS A 95 4.77 -5.51 16.53
N LEU A 96 4.77 -6.33 15.48
CA LEU A 96 5.59 -7.53 15.41
C LEU A 96 7.07 -7.13 15.34
N PRO A 97 7.99 -7.96 15.88
CA PRO A 97 9.42 -7.72 15.72
C PRO A 97 9.77 -7.69 14.21
N PRO A 98 10.77 -6.88 13.81
CA PRO A 98 11.19 -6.83 12.42
C PRO A 98 11.63 -8.22 11.99
N VAL A 99 10.84 -8.85 11.13
CA VAL A 99 11.22 -10.12 10.50
C VAL A 99 12.28 -9.77 9.47
N ARG A 100 13.52 -10.22 9.68
CA ARG A 100 14.56 -10.17 8.64
C ARG A 100 14.24 -11.26 7.62
N GLN A 101 13.20 -11.06 6.83
CA GLN A 101 12.92 -11.93 5.68
C GLN A 101 14.02 -11.70 4.65
N ALA A 102 14.56 -12.79 4.11
CA ALA A 102 15.41 -12.67 2.93
C ALA A 102 14.57 -12.02 1.81
N PRO A 103 15.16 -11.19 0.92
CA PRO A 103 14.40 -10.53 -0.16
C PRO A 103 13.55 -11.51 -0.99
N SER A 104 14.03 -12.75 -1.17
CA SER A 104 13.31 -13.84 -1.83
C SER A 104 12.03 -14.25 -1.11
N GLU A 105 12.01 -14.26 0.21
CA GLU A 105 10.85 -14.60 1.03
C GLU A 105 9.81 -13.48 1.05
N ALA A 106 10.26 -12.23 1.10
CA ALA A 106 9.36 -11.06 1.03
C ALA A 106 8.63 -11.00 -0.33
N VAL A 107 9.36 -11.24 -1.43
CA VAL A 107 8.76 -11.34 -2.78
C VAL A 107 7.80 -12.51 -2.86
N ALA A 108 8.18 -13.67 -2.30
CA ALA A 108 7.30 -14.84 -2.30
C ALA A 108 6.01 -14.60 -1.50
N LEU A 109 6.08 -13.90 -0.37
CA LEU A 109 4.92 -13.56 0.46
C LEU A 109 4.00 -12.57 -0.25
N ALA A 110 4.56 -11.50 -0.83
CA ALA A 110 3.79 -10.51 -1.59
C ALA A 110 3.07 -11.15 -2.80
N ALA A 111 3.73 -12.09 -3.48
CA ALA A 111 3.17 -12.81 -4.62
C ALA A 111 2.27 -14.00 -4.21
N ALA A 112 2.09 -14.31 -2.93
CA ALA A 112 1.34 -15.48 -2.50
C ALA A 112 -0.16 -15.33 -2.76
N GLU A 113 -0.73 -14.16 -2.48
CA GLU A 113 -2.16 -13.89 -2.70
C GLU A 113 -2.53 -13.91 -4.18
N GLU A 114 -1.74 -13.26 -5.04
CA GLU A 114 -1.94 -13.30 -6.49
C GLU A 114 -1.80 -14.71 -7.06
N ARG A 115 -0.80 -15.48 -6.63
CA ARG A 115 -0.65 -16.89 -7.03
C ARG A 115 -1.84 -17.74 -6.59
N GLY A 116 -2.36 -17.52 -5.38
CA GLY A 116 -3.55 -18.19 -4.89
C GLY A 116 -4.82 -17.84 -5.67
N ALA A 117 -4.98 -16.57 -6.06
CA ALA A 117 -6.07 -16.13 -6.92
C ALA A 117 -5.96 -16.73 -8.33
N TYR A 118 -4.76 -16.74 -8.91
CA TYR A 118 -4.50 -17.31 -10.21
C TYR A 118 -4.76 -18.82 -10.25
N LYS A 119 -4.32 -19.55 -9.21
CA LYS A 119 -4.60 -21.00 -9.06
C LYS A 119 -6.10 -21.29 -9.02
N ARG A 120 -6.88 -20.50 -8.26
CA ARG A 120 -8.34 -20.65 -8.20
C ARG A 120 -9.00 -20.39 -9.55
N LYS A 121 -8.53 -19.39 -10.28
CA LYS A 121 -9.03 -19.07 -11.63
C LYS A 121 -8.75 -20.19 -12.63
N LEU A 122 -7.55 -20.75 -12.59
CA LEU A 122 -7.18 -21.91 -13.41
C LEU A 122 -8.03 -23.14 -13.09
N GLN A 123 -8.30 -23.39 -11.81
CA GLN A 123 -9.16 -24.51 -11.42
C GLN A 123 -10.58 -24.33 -11.96
N ALA A 124 -11.17 -23.14 -11.83
CA ALA A 124 -12.50 -22.87 -12.38
C ALA A 124 -12.56 -23.10 -13.90
N LEU A 125 -11.53 -22.67 -14.64
CA LEU A 125 -11.45 -22.91 -16.08
C LEU A 125 -11.33 -24.40 -16.43
N LEU A 126 -10.63 -25.19 -15.62
CA LEU A 126 -10.55 -26.64 -15.80
C LEU A 126 -11.90 -27.30 -15.53
N ASP A 127 -12.57 -26.91 -14.46
CA ASP A 127 -13.88 -27.44 -14.09
C ASP A 127 -14.93 -27.13 -15.19
N ASP A 128 -14.87 -25.93 -15.79
CA ASP A 128 -15.73 -25.53 -16.92
C ASP A 128 -15.45 -26.39 -18.17
N LEU A 129 -14.18 -26.64 -18.50
CA LEU A 129 -13.79 -27.48 -19.63
C LEU A 129 -14.22 -28.94 -19.46
N ASP A 130 -14.12 -29.48 -18.24
CA ASP A 130 -14.57 -30.84 -17.95
C ASP A 130 -16.10 -30.95 -18.09
N ALA A 131 -16.84 -29.95 -17.61
CA ALA A 131 -18.29 -29.89 -17.80
C ALA A 131 -18.70 -29.81 -19.28
N GLU A 132 -17.98 -29.02 -20.09
CA GLU A 132 -18.23 -28.93 -21.54
C GLU A 132 -17.92 -30.26 -22.24
N ASN A 133 -16.80 -30.91 -21.89
CA ASN A 133 -16.43 -32.22 -22.42
C ASN A 133 -17.47 -33.30 -22.10
N ASP A 134 -18.01 -33.31 -20.89
CA ASP A 134 -19.06 -34.24 -20.48
C ASP A 134 -20.36 -33.99 -21.26
N ALA A 135 -20.73 -32.73 -21.47
CA ALA A 135 -21.89 -32.37 -22.30
C ALA A 135 -21.72 -32.82 -23.76
N ILE A 136 -20.52 -32.65 -24.32
CA ILE A 136 -20.19 -33.11 -25.68
C ILE A 136 -20.25 -34.63 -25.76
N ARG A 137 -19.69 -35.36 -24.78
CA ARG A 137 -19.76 -36.83 -24.72
C ARG A 137 -21.20 -37.33 -24.67
N GLY A 138 -22.03 -36.74 -23.81
CA GLY A 138 -23.46 -37.06 -23.74
C GLY A 138 -24.16 -36.83 -25.08
N THR A 139 -23.86 -35.72 -25.76
CA THR A 139 -24.39 -35.45 -27.11
C THR A 139 -23.96 -36.51 -28.12
N ILE A 140 -22.67 -36.88 -28.14
CA ILE A 140 -22.14 -37.92 -29.04
C ILE A 140 -22.84 -39.28 -28.82
N GLU A 141 -23.06 -39.67 -27.56
CA GLU A 141 -23.75 -40.91 -27.23
C GLU A 141 -25.20 -40.92 -27.73
N VAL A 142 -25.93 -39.84 -27.50
CA VAL A 142 -27.31 -39.68 -28.00
C VAL A 142 -27.35 -39.72 -29.53
N THR A 143 -26.45 -39.00 -30.22
CA THR A 143 -26.38 -39.03 -31.68
C THR A 143 -26.01 -40.41 -32.22
N ARG A 144 -25.07 -41.12 -31.58
CA ARG A 144 -24.70 -42.50 -31.95
C ARG A 144 -25.88 -43.46 -31.80
N ALA A 145 -26.60 -43.41 -30.69
CA ALA A 145 -27.79 -44.23 -30.46
C ALA A 145 -28.90 -43.92 -31.48
N GLY A 146 -29.12 -42.63 -31.78
CA GLY A 146 -30.06 -42.19 -32.81
C GLY A 146 -29.69 -42.70 -34.20
N LEU A 147 -28.41 -42.61 -34.57
CA LEU A 147 -27.90 -43.13 -35.85
C LEU A 147 -28.09 -44.65 -35.97
N ALA A 148 -27.77 -45.40 -34.90
CA ALA A 148 -27.96 -46.84 -34.87
C ALA A 148 -29.45 -47.23 -35.02
N SER A 149 -30.35 -46.52 -34.34
CA SER A 149 -31.80 -46.73 -34.46
C SER A 149 -32.31 -46.44 -35.88
N THR A 150 -31.93 -45.30 -36.45
CA THR A 150 -32.31 -44.95 -37.83
C THR A 150 -31.75 -45.95 -38.84
N SER A 151 -30.49 -46.37 -38.67
CA SER A 151 -29.87 -47.40 -39.52
C SER A 151 -30.62 -48.73 -39.43
N SER A 152 -30.97 -49.18 -38.22
CA SER A 152 -31.79 -50.37 -38.02
C SER A 152 -33.16 -50.28 -38.69
N ARG A 153 -33.82 -49.11 -38.64
CA ARG A 153 -35.11 -48.86 -39.31
C ARG A 153 -35.00 -48.92 -40.83
N ILE A 154 -33.92 -48.37 -41.39
CA ILE A 154 -33.65 -48.48 -42.83
C ILE A 154 -33.45 -49.95 -43.22
N CYS A 155 -32.65 -50.70 -42.45
CA CYS A 155 -32.43 -52.12 -42.70
C CYS A 155 -33.72 -52.94 -42.63
N THR A 156 -34.66 -52.68 -41.72
CA THR A 156 -35.94 -53.38 -41.69
C THR A 156 -36.86 -52.98 -42.85
N LEU A 157 -36.94 -51.70 -43.18
CA LEU A 157 -37.77 -51.19 -44.29
C LEU A 157 -37.31 -51.71 -45.66
N TYR A 158 -36.00 -51.77 -45.90
CA TYR A 158 -35.44 -52.17 -47.20
C TYR A 158 -34.93 -53.62 -47.24
N GLY A 159 -34.64 -54.25 -46.10
CA GLY A 159 -34.28 -55.66 -46.02
C GLY A 159 -35.48 -56.61 -46.16
N GLY A 160 -36.68 -56.17 -45.75
CA GLY A 160 -37.93 -56.93 -45.96
C GLY A 160 -38.39 -56.97 -47.43
N ALA A 161 -37.94 -56.04 -48.27
CA ALA A 161 -38.27 -56.02 -49.70
C ALA A 161 -37.65 -57.20 -50.48
N GLY A 162 -36.63 -57.87 -49.94
CA GLY A 162 -36.05 -59.08 -50.52
C GLY A 162 -36.82 -60.38 -50.21
N GLN A 163 -37.71 -60.38 -49.21
CA GLN A 163 -38.46 -61.58 -48.82
C GLN A 163 -39.87 -61.67 -49.42
N LEU A 164 -40.48 -60.54 -49.80
CA LEU A 164 -41.80 -60.54 -50.45
C LEU A 164 -41.76 -60.88 -51.95
N ALA A 165 -40.57 -60.95 -52.57
CA ALA A 165 -40.42 -61.37 -53.98
C ALA A 165 -40.21 -62.89 -54.18
N ARG A 166 -40.27 -63.71 -53.12
CA ARG A 166 -40.16 -65.19 -53.20
C ARG A 166 -41.45 -65.95 -52.89
N VAL A 167 -42.56 -65.25 -52.67
CA VAL A 167 -43.88 -65.88 -52.46
C VAL A 167 -44.94 -65.13 -53.28
N ALA A 168 -44.86 -65.26 -54.59
CA ALA A 168 -45.95 -65.09 -55.55
C ALA A 168 -45.60 -65.82 -56.84
#